data_AF-A0A7V9DLQ4-F1
#
_entry.id   AF-A0A7V9DLQ4-F1
#
_cell.length_a   1.000
_cell.length_b   1.000
_cell.length_c   1.000
_cell.angle_alpha   90.00
_cell.angle_beta   90.00
_cell.angle_gamma   90.00
#
_symmetry.space_group_name_H-M   'P 1'
#
loop_
_entity.id
_entity.type
_entity.pdbx_description
1 polymer ?
#
loop_
_entity_poly.entity_id
_entity_poly.type
_entity_poly.pdbx_seq_one_letter_code
_entity_poly.pdbx_strand_id
1 'polypeptide(L)'
;MRVVTINVPDIGEVRAYAAADVARKFGVTTKTVVAWTGADRIRGPRLLGWAPHTVVPDDRRWLVAADDVDRQLATDGDDARSPAEAERRRLTDERQMLDLERAVFLGERTEQLEQDNARLRDEVTRLRSHIATLGQT
;
A
#
# COMPACT_ATOMS: atom_id res chain seq x y z
N MET A 1 -15.65 17.21 13.84
CA MET A 1 -14.93 18.51 13.87
C MET A 1 -15.96 19.60 13.75
N ARG A 2 -15.81 20.74 14.43
CA ARG A 2 -16.82 21.82 14.37
C ARG A 2 -16.54 22.71 13.15
N VAL A 3 -17.52 22.83 12.24
CA VAL A 3 -17.46 23.77 11.11
C VAL A 3 -17.79 25.18 11.59
N VAL A 4 -17.04 26.15 11.11
CA VAL A 4 -17.34 27.59 11.21
C VAL A 4 -17.37 28.16 9.80
N THR A 5 -18.37 28.97 9.49
CA THR A 5 -18.38 29.74 8.23
C THR A 5 -17.64 31.05 8.46
N ILE A 6 -16.67 31.34 7.61
CA ILE A 6 -15.88 32.57 7.64
C ILE A 6 -16.07 33.32 6.32
N ASN A 7 -16.03 34.64 6.36
CA ASN A 7 -16.05 35.45 5.14
C ASN A 7 -14.62 35.90 4.85
N VAL A 8 -14.05 35.41 3.75
CA VAL A 8 -12.67 35.68 3.36
C VAL A 8 -12.68 36.75 2.27
N PRO A 9 -11.96 37.87 2.45
CA PRO A 9 -11.79 38.86 1.40
C PRO A 9 -11.31 38.17 0.11
N ASP A 10 -11.89 38.52 -1.04
CA ASP A 10 -11.59 37.98 -2.38
C ASP A 10 -12.13 36.57 -2.70
N ILE A 11 -12.53 35.77 -1.71
CA ILE A 11 -13.04 34.41 -1.92
C ILE A 11 -14.55 34.30 -1.57
N GLY A 12 -15.02 35.08 -0.59
CA GLY A 12 -16.39 35.03 -0.10
C GLY A 12 -16.57 34.08 1.10
N GLU A 13 -17.77 33.52 1.25
CA GLU A 13 -18.07 32.61 2.36
C GLU A 13 -17.37 31.25 2.17
N VAL A 14 -16.56 30.88 3.16
CA VAL A 14 -15.80 29.61 3.17
C VAL A 14 -16.09 28.87 4.46
N ARG A 15 -16.23 27.54 4.37
CA ARG A 15 -16.28 26.67 5.55
C ARG A 15 -14.87 26.42 6.06
N ALA A 16 -14.67 26.54 7.36
CA ALA A 16 -13.39 26.32 8.01
C ALA A 16 -13.51 25.44 9.26
N TYR A 17 -12.43 24.72 9.56
CA TYR A 17 -12.23 23.98 10.79
C TYR A 17 -11.13 24.63 11.63
N ALA A 18 -11.21 24.48 12.95
CA ALA A 18 -10.08 24.83 13.81
C ALA A 18 -8.92 23.85 13.58
N ALA A 19 -7.68 24.35 13.48
CA ALA A 19 -6.51 23.51 13.27
C ALA A 19 -6.33 22.43 14.36
N ALA A 20 -6.76 22.70 15.60
CA ALA A 20 -6.75 21.72 16.69
C ALA A 20 -7.73 20.55 16.45
N ASP A 21 -8.87 20.81 15.78
CA ASP A 21 -9.84 19.77 15.42
C ASP A 21 -9.30 18.90 14.28
N VAL A 22 -8.68 19.55 13.29
CA VAL A 22 -7.97 18.89 12.18
C VAL A 22 -6.85 18.00 12.73
N ALA A 23 -6.00 18.54 13.61
CA ALA A 23 -4.89 17.82 14.22
C ALA A 23 -5.34 16.54 14.92
N ARG A 24 -6.42 16.61 15.70
CA ARG A 24 -7.04 15.44 16.34
C ARG A 24 -7.54 14.41 15.33
N LYS A 25 -8.11 14.85 14.21
CA LYS A 25 -8.64 13.95 13.18
C LYS A 25 -7.54 13.22 12.41
N PHE A 26 -6.42 13.88 12.14
CA PHE A 26 -5.27 13.30 11.44
C PHE A 26 -4.26 12.61 12.39
N GLY A 27 -4.46 12.67 13.71
CA GLY A 27 -3.53 12.08 14.68
C GLY A 27 -2.17 12.79 14.74
N VAL A 28 -2.13 14.10 14.44
CA VAL A 28 -0.91 14.91 14.41
C VAL A 28 -1.00 16.09 15.38
N THR A 29 0.07 16.89 15.50
CA THR A 29 0.05 18.10 16.34
C THR A 29 -0.56 19.29 15.59
N THR A 30 -1.13 20.25 16.33
CA THR A 30 -1.61 21.52 15.73
C THR A 30 -0.51 22.25 14.98
N LYS A 31 0.75 22.20 15.46
CA LYS A 31 1.90 22.80 14.77
C LYS A 31 2.15 22.16 13.40
N THR A 32 1.96 20.84 13.30
CA THR A 32 2.06 20.11 12.03
C THR A 32 1.00 20.57 11.04
N VAL A 33 -0.26 20.73 11.50
CA VAL A 33 -1.35 21.24 10.65
C VAL A 33 -1.11 22.68 10.20
N VAL A 34 -0.61 23.55 11.08
CA VAL A 34 -0.25 24.93 10.71
C VAL A 34 0.86 24.92 9.65
N ALA A 35 1.85 24.05 9.78
CA ALA A 35 2.90 23.93 8.79
C ALA A 35 2.40 23.46 7.41
N TRP A 36 1.34 22.65 7.36
CA TRP A 36 0.67 22.26 6.10
C TRP A 36 -0.06 23.40 5.41
N THR A 37 -0.37 24.48 6.14
CA THR A 37 -0.96 25.70 5.59
C THR A 37 0.07 26.69 5.07
N GLY A 38 1.34 26.50 5.44
CA GLY A 38 2.48 27.22 4.87
C GLY A 38 3.11 26.43 3.72
N ALA A 39 3.76 27.12 2.78
CA ALA A 39 4.52 26.51 1.70
C ALA A 39 5.80 25.77 2.16
N ASP A 40 5.93 25.49 3.46
CA ASP A 40 7.07 24.79 4.01
C ASP A 40 7.10 23.35 3.48
N ARG A 41 8.32 22.86 3.22
CA ARG A 41 8.59 21.53 2.65
C ARG A 41 8.33 20.38 3.65
N ILE A 42 7.29 20.49 4.46
CA ILE A 42 6.86 19.42 5.35
C ILE A 42 6.03 18.44 4.54
N ARG A 43 6.35 17.14 4.67
CA ARG A 43 5.57 16.05 4.06
C ARG A 43 4.14 16.13 4.62
N GLY A 44 3.16 16.40 3.75
CA GLY A 44 1.75 16.46 4.13
C GLY A 44 0.88 17.14 3.08
N PRO A 45 -0.44 17.19 3.33
CA PRO A 45 -1.38 17.86 2.44
C PRO A 45 -1.10 19.35 2.39
N ARG A 46 -1.27 19.96 1.22
CA ARG A 46 -1.32 21.42 1.11
C ARG A 46 -2.74 21.87 1.44
N LEU A 47 -2.88 22.58 2.55
CA LEU A 47 -4.17 23.06 3.03
C LEU A 47 -4.20 24.59 2.95
N LEU A 48 -5.32 25.18 2.56
CA LEU A 48 -5.52 26.60 2.77
C LEU A 48 -5.80 26.86 4.26
N GLY A 49 -5.14 27.86 4.84
CA GLY A 49 -5.35 28.22 6.25
C GLY A 49 -5.10 29.69 6.54
N TRP A 50 -5.67 30.12 7.66
CA TRP A 50 -5.69 31.50 8.11
C TRP A 50 -5.22 31.60 9.55
N ALA A 51 -4.32 32.54 9.80
CA ALA A 51 -3.80 32.80 11.13
C ALA A 51 -4.89 33.37 12.06
N PRO A 52 -4.73 33.26 13.39
CA PRO A 52 -5.62 33.90 14.35
C PRO A 52 -5.89 35.37 14.02
N HIS A 53 -7.11 35.85 14.28
CA HIS A 53 -7.53 37.24 14.07
C HIS A 53 -7.55 37.75 12.62
N THR A 54 -7.23 36.92 11.61
CA THR A 54 -7.14 37.39 10.22
C THR A 54 -8.49 37.44 9.49
N VAL A 55 -9.35 36.45 9.74
CA VAL A 55 -10.66 36.29 9.05
C VAL A 55 -11.85 36.38 10.01
N VAL A 56 -11.61 36.18 11.31
CA VAL A 56 -12.60 36.35 12.38
C VAL A 56 -11.92 37.15 13.49
N PRO A 57 -12.29 38.42 13.72
CA PRO A 57 -11.58 39.32 14.63
C PRO A 57 -11.40 38.78 16.07
N ASP A 58 -12.39 38.05 16.58
CA ASP A 58 -12.39 37.53 17.95
C ASP A 58 -11.88 36.08 18.08
N ASP A 59 -11.58 35.40 16.96
CA ASP A 59 -11.11 34.01 17.02
C ASP A 59 -9.58 33.95 17.16
N ARG A 60 -9.13 33.36 18.26
CA ARG A 60 -7.71 33.15 18.58
C ARG A 60 -7.13 31.88 17.96
N ARG A 61 -7.95 31.11 17.23
CA ARG A 61 -7.55 29.82 16.67
C ARG A 61 -7.06 29.98 15.25
N TRP A 62 -6.12 29.11 14.86
CA TRP A 62 -5.79 28.91 13.46
C TRP A 62 -6.93 28.19 12.77
N LEU A 63 -7.36 28.69 11.61
CA LEU A 63 -8.45 28.13 10.83
C LEU A 63 -7.90 27.51 9.54
N VAL A 64 -8.54 26.43 9.10
CA VAL A 64 -8.14 25.67 7.91
C VAL A 64 -9.38 25.42 7.06
N ALA A 65 -9.26 25.59 5.74
CA ALA A 65 -10.37 25.39 4.82
C ALA A 65 -10.94 23.98 4.95
N ALA A 66 -12.24 23.90 5.21
CA ALA A 66 -12.94 22.64 5.41
C ALA A 66 -12.93 21.79 4.14
N ASP A 67 -13.08 22.41 2.98
CA ASP A 67 -13.13 21.68 1.71
C ASP A 67 -11.79 21.02 1.36
N ASP A 68 -10.66 21.64 1.71
CA ASP A 68 -9.33 21.03 1.53
C ASP A 68 -9.12 19.86 2.49
N VAL A 69 -9.56 20.02 3.74
CA VAL A 69 -9.50 18.95 4.74
C VAL A 69 -10.43 17.80 4.36
N ASP A 70 -11.66 18.08 3.94
CA ASP A 70 -12.65 17.09 3.54
C ASP A 70 -12.18 16.36 2.27
N ARG A 71 -11.57 17.07 1.30
CA ARG A 71 -10.93 16.48 0.12
C ARG A 71 -9.76 15.60 0.50
N GLN A 72 -8.90 16.03 1.42
CA GLN A 72 -7.78 15.22 1.89
C GLN A 72 -8.26 13.99 2.65
N LEU A 73 -9.28 14.11 3.50
CA LEU A 73 -9.89 12.98 4.20
C LEU A 73 -10.63 12.03 3.25
N ALA A 74 -11.15 12.52 2.14
CA ALA A 74 -11.72 11.70 1.07
C ALA A 74 -10.62 10.98 0.29
N THR A 75 -9.51 11.65 -0.05
CA THR A 75 -8.34 11.04 -0.70
C THR A 75 -7.68 10.01 0.22
N ASP A 76 -7.48 10.32 1.50
CA ASP A 76 -7.01 9.37 2.51
C ASP A 76 -8.07 8.31 2.84
N GLY A 77 -9.34 8.58 2.53
CA GLY A 77 -10.44 7.62 2.59
C GLY A 77 -10.51 6.69 1.38
N ASP A 78 -9.97 7.10 0.23
CA ASP A 78 -9.85 6.34 -1.01
C ASP A 78 -8.50 5.59 -1.09
N ASP A 79 -7.46 6.14 -0.45
CA ASP A 79 -6.20 5.45 -0.11
C ASP A 79 -6.27 4.74 1.24
N ALA A 80 -7.39 4.84 1.98
CA ALA A 80 -7.84 3.81 2.92
C ALA A 80 -8.45 2.63 2.14
N ARG A 81 -7.71 2.12 1.15
CA ARG A 81 -7.84 0.72 0.73
C ARG A 81 -7.63 -0.09 1.99
N SER A 82 -8.74 -0.62 2.50
CA SER A 82 -8.89 -1.27 3.79
C SER A 82 -7.64 -2.08 4.18
N PRO A 83 -7.26 -2.18 5.46
CA PRO A 83 -6.29 -3.18 5.90
C PRO A 83 -6.59 -4.57 5.30
N ALA A 84 -7.86 -4.88 5.02
CA ALA A 84 -8.28 -6.09 4.32
C ALA A 84 -7.87 -6.15 2.84
N GLU A 85 -7.76 -5.04 2.11
CA GLU A 85 -7.26 -4.99 0.74
C GLU A 85 -5.74 -5.01 0.67
N ALA A 86 -5.05 -4.36 1.62
CA ALA A 86 -3.60 -4.51 1.79
C ALA A 86 -3.25 -5.97 2.12
N GLU A 87 -4.04 -6.61 2.99
CA GLU A 87 -3.90 -8.02 3.33
C GLU A 87 -4.27 -8.94 2.15
N ARG A 88 -5.34 -8.63 1.40
CA ARG A 88 -5.68 -9.39 0.17
C ARG A 88 -4.56 -9.32 -0.87
N ARG A 89 -3.91 -8.17 -1.04
CA ARG A 89 -2.74 -8.05 -1.93
C ARG A 89 -1.56 -8.88 -1.42
N ARG A 90 -1.22 -8.77 -0.13
CA ARG A 90 -0.17 -9.61 0.48
C ARG A 90 -0.44 -11.10 0.31
N LEU A 91 -1.66 -11.55 0.60
CA LEU A 91 -2.06 -12.96 0.42
C LEU A 91 -2.05 -13.39 -1.05
N THR A 92 -2.28 -12.46 -1.99
CA THR A 92 -2.18 -12.75 -3.43
C THR A 92 -0.72 -12.88 -3.85
N ASP A 93 0.15 -12.01 -3.37
CA ASP A 93 1.59 -12.06 -3.64
C ASP A 93 2.22 -13.31 -3.01
N GLU A 94 1.83 -13.68 -1.78
CA GLU A 94 2.25 -14.92 -1.12
C GLU A 94 1.78 -16.17 -1.88
N ARG A 95 0.54 -16.17 -2.39
CA ARG A 95 0.03 -17.27 -3.24
C ARG A 95 0.83 -17.41 -4.54
N GLN A 96 1.16 -16.30 -5.20
CA GLN A 96 1.96 -16.34 -6.41
C GLN A 96 3.38 -16.88 -6.15
N MET A 97 3.98 -16.51 -5.01
CA MET A 97 5.28 -17.03 -4.60
C MET A 97 5.23 -18.54 -4.34
N LEU A 98 4.21 -19.02 -3.63
CA LEU A 98 4.00 -20.45 -3.38
C LEU A 98 3.75 -21.24 -4.67
N ASP A 99 3.00 -20.67 -5.63
CA ASP A 99 2.77 -21.30 -6.93
C ASP A 99 4.07 -21.40 -7.76
N LEU A 100 4.93 -20.37 -7.69
CA LEU A 100 6.26 -20.38 -8.29
C LEU A 100 7.16 -21.43 -7.65
N GLU A 101 7.24 -21.50 -6.31
CA GLU A 101 8.02 -22.51 -5.59
C GLU A 101 7.54 -23.93 -5.93
N ARG A 102 6.22 -24.12 -6.00
CA ARG A 102 5.64 -25.41 -6.40
C ARG A 102 5.99 -25.77 -7.83
N ALA A 103 5.95 -24.80 -8.75
CA ALA A 103 6.30 -25.03 -10.14
C ALA A 103 7.79 -25.41 -10.29
N VAL A 104 8.69 -24.75 -9.57
CA VAL A 104 10.12 -25.08 -9.54
C VAL A 104 10.34 -26.48 -8.98
N PHE A 105 9.74 -26.79 -7.82
CA PHE A 105 9.86 -28.12 -7.22
C PHE A 105 9.34 -29.24 -8.13
N LEU A 106 8.23 -29.01 -8.82
CA LEU A 106 7.70 -29.97 -9.79
C LEU A 106 8.60 -30.11 -11.02
N GLY A 107 9.21 -29.00 -11.49
CA GLY A 107 10.20 -29.01 -12.55
C GLY A 107 11.41 -29.86 -12.19
N GLU A 108 12.02 -29.60 -11.04
CA GLU A 108 13.18 -30.35 -10.52
C GLU A 108 12.85 -31.84 -10.33
N ARG A 109 11.66 -32.15 -9.79
CA ARG A 109 11.22 -33.55 -9.62
C ARG A 109 11.01 -34.24 -10.96
N THR A 110 10.51 -33.53 -11.97
CA THR A 110 10.31 -34.09 -13.31
C THR A 110 11.65 -34.37 -13.97
N GLU A 111 12.59 -33.43 -13.90
CA GLU A 111 13.95 -33.60 -14.42
C GLU A 111 14.66 -34.77 -13.74
N GLN A 112 14.56 -34.90 -12.42
CA GLN A 112 15.12 -36.03 -11.68
C GLN A 112 14.51 -37.37 -12.14
N LEU A 113 13.19 -37.44 -12.32
CA LEU A 113 12.52 -38.65 -12.79
C LEU A 113 12.92 -39.01 -14.23
N GLU A 114 13.14 -38.02 -15.10
CA GLU A 114 13.63 -38.24 -16.46
C GLU A 114 15.05 -38.80 -16.48
N GLN A 115 15.94 -38.27 -15.64
CA GLN A 115 17.30 -38.78 -15.48
C GLN A 115 17.30 -40.22 -14.94
N ASP A 116 16.49 -40.51 -13.94
CA ASP A 116 16.35 -41.86 -13.40
C ASP A 116 15.76 -42.83 -14.43
N ASN A 117 14.79 -42.40 -15.24
CA ASN A 117 14.23 -43.22 -16.32
C ASN A 117 15.29 -43.54 -17.38
N ALA A 118 16.11 -42.56 -17.77
CA ALA A 118 17.21 -42.77 -18.70
C ALA A 118 18.23 -43.77 -18.13
N ARG A 119 18.62 -43.61 -16.86
CA ARG A 119 19.55 -44.53 -16.19
C ARG A 119 19.01 -45.96 -16.14
N LEU A 120 17.73 -46.14 -15.79
CA LEU A 120 17.09 -47.44 -15.74
C LEU A 120 16.99 -48.09 -17.14
N ARG A 121 16.73 -47.31 -18.19
CA ARG A 121 16.72 -47.82 -19.58
C ARG A 121 18.11 -48.31 -20.02
N ASP A 122 19.15 -47.57 -19.68
CA ASP A 122 20.54 -47.97 -19.96
C ASP A 122 20.93 -49.24 -19.20
N GLU A 123 20.51 -49.36 -17.95
CA GLU A 123 20.75 -50.53 -17.12
C GLU A 123 20.02 -51.77 -17.66
N VAL A 124 18.74 -51.64 -18.03
CA VAL A 124 17.97 -52.71 -18.68
C VAL A 124 18.62 -53.13 -19.99
N THR A 125 19.12 -52.18 -20.79
CA THR A 125 19.81 -52.49 -22.05
C THR A 125 21.08 -53.29 -21.80
N ARG A 126 21.89 -52.90 -20.81
CA ARG A 126 23.10 -53.64 -20.39
C ARG A 126 22.79 -55.03 -19.83
N LEU A 127 21.77 -55.17 -19.01
CA LEU A 127 21.37 -56.49 -18.47
C LEU A 127 20.86 -57.41 -19.58
N ARG A 128 20.08 -56.89 -20.53
CA ARG A 128 19.61 -57.66 -21.69
C ARG A 128 20.76 -58.15 -22.56
N SER A 129 21.76 -57.32 -22.82
CA SER A 129 22.94 -57.77 -23.57
C SER A 129 23.74 -58.82 -22.81
N HIS A 130 23.90 -58.68 -21.49
CA HIS A 130 24.58 -59.66 -20.65
C HIS A 130 23.86 -61.02 -20.62
N ILE A 131 22.53 -61.02 -20.50
CA ILE A 131 21.70 -62.23 -20.59
C ILE A 131 21.83 -62.89 -21.96
N ALA A 132 21.81 -62.11 -23.05
CA ALA A 132 21.99 -62.64 -24.39
C ALA A 132 23.35 -63.33 -24.56
N THR A 133 24.42 -62.77 -24.00
CA THR A 133 25.76 -63.39 -23.99
C THR A 133 25.79 -64.68 -23.17
N LEU A 134 25.17 -64.70 -21.98
CA LEU A 134 25.12 -65.90 -21.13
C LEU A 134 24.21 -67.01 -21.68
N GLY A 135 23.15 -66.66 -22.43
CA GLY A 135 22.27 -67.63 -23.07
C GLY A 135 22.86 -68.27 -24.34
N GLN A 136 24.00 -67.77 -24.81
CA GLN A 136 24.74 -68.32 -25.96
C GLN A 136 25.84 -69.31 -25.54
N THR A 137 26.14 -69.42 -24.24
CA THR A 137 27.02 -70.44 -23.65
C THR A 137 26.24 -71.59 -23.07
#